data_AF-A0A660PSN5-F1
#
_entry.id   AF-A0A660PSN5-F1
#
_cell.length_a   1.000
_cell.length_b   1.000
_cell.length_c   1.000
_cell.angle_alpha   90.00
_cell.angle_beta   90.00
_cell.angle_gamma   90.00
#
_symmetry.space_group_name_H-M   'P 1'
#
loop_
_entity.id
_entity.type
_entity.pdbx_description
1 polymer ?
#
loop_
_entity_poly.entity_id
_entity_poly.type
_entity_poly.pdbx_seq_one_letter_code
_entity_poly.pdbx_strand_id
1 'polypeptide(L)'
;MNRFLRFWIVLLLMTVVVSILLGCPDPDDTVGSPPASLIGLYEGTYTYREICGVDTNRNSTQAIIMRFTNTSYSIVMDTTVQDTERVFCDVMGEYELIGGCNFMQTDSNLTNMICTPHQNPYGSFGVDLPDSVGDVLRFFQDLADSSGCQIQKEIVVLKIL
;
A
#
# COMPACT_ATOMS: atom_id res chain seq x y z
N MET A 1 -58.97 16.47 23.76
CA MET A 1 -57.62 15.86 23.74
C MET A 1 -56.95 16.07 25.09
N ASN A 2 -56.74 14.99 25.86
CA ASN A 2 -56.29 15.05 27.26
C ASN A 2 -54.94 15.79 27.39
N ARG A 3 -54.81 16.65 28.40
CA ARG A 3 -53.55 17.38 28.69
C ARG A 3 -52.35 16.44 28.85
N PHE A 4 -52.61 15.23 29.38
CA PHE A 4 -51.62 14.15 29.45
C PHE A 4 -51.11 13.70 28.08
N LEU A 5 -51.98 13.54 27.08
CA LEU A 5 -51.59 13.11 25.74
C LEU A 5 -50.69 14.14 25.06
N ARG A 6 -50.96 15.44 25.26
CA ARG A 6 -50.15 16.53 24.69
C ARG A 6 -48.74 16.56 25.26
N PHE A 7 -48.58 16.29 26.56
CA PHE A 7 -47.28 16.24 27.21
C PHE A 7 -46.39 15.13 26.64
N TRP A 8 -46.96 13.92 26.46
CA TRP A 8 -46.23 12.78 25.89
C TRP A 8 -45.81 13.00 24.43
N ILE A 9 -46.66 13.64 23.63
CA ILE A 9 -46.33 13.97 22.22
C ILE A 9 -45.15 14.95 22.16
N VAL A 10 -45.14 15.98 23.01
CA VAL A 10 -44.05 16.97 23.05
C VAL A 10 -42.74 16.33 23.54
N LEU A 11 -42.82 15.46 24.55
CA LEU A 11 -41.65 14.74 25.07
C LEU A 11 -41.02 13.86 23.97
N LEU A 12 -41.84 13.12 23.22
CA LEU A 12 -41.38 12.23 22.16
C LEU A 12 -40.76 13.00 20.99
N LEU A 13 -41.36 14.15 20.62
CA LEU A 13 -40.79 15.05 19.61
C LEU A 13 -39.43 15.59 20.04
N MET A 14 -39.29 16.01 21.31
CA MET A 14 -38.01 16.51 21.82
C MET A 14 -36.95 15.42 21.85
N THR A 15 -37.28 14.18 22.22
CA THR A 15 -36.31 13.07 22.18
C THR A 15 -35.84 12.74 20.77
N VAL A 16 -36.73 12.83 19.77
CA VAL A 16 -36.36 12.60 18.37
C VAL A 16 -35.43 13.70 17.87
N VAL A 17 -35.75 14.96 18.16
CA VAL A 17 -34.91 16.10 17.74
C VAL A 17 -33.53 16.08 18.39
N VAL A 18 -33.45 15.73 19.69
CA VAL A 18 -32.16 15.59 20.38
C VAL A 18 -31.34 14.42 19.83
N SER A 19 -31.99 13.31 19.45
CA SER A 19 -31.30 12.17 18.82
C SER A 19 -30.73 12.50 17.45
N ILE A 20 -31.38 13.39 16.68
CA ILE A 20 -30.87 13.87 15.39
C ILE A 20 -29.73 14.87 15.60
N LEU A 21 -29.80 15.73 16.62
CA LEU A 21 -28.76 16.73 16.91
C LEU A 21 -27.51 16.14 17.57
N LEU A 22 -27.65 15.05 18.32
CA LEU A 22 -26.54 14.31 18.94
C LEU A 22 -26.07 13.12 18.10
N GLY A 23 -26.68 12.88 16.94
CA GLY A 23 -26.14 12.00 15.92
C GLY A 23 -24.87 12.64 15.38
N CYS A 24 -23.72 12.28 15.97
CA CYS A 24 -22.42 12.64 15.42
C CYS A 24 -22.38 12.17 13.96
N PRO A 25 -21.88 12.99 13.02
CA PRO A 25 -21.52 12.48 11.72
C PRO A 25 -20.51 11.34 11.92
N ASP A 26 -20.83 10.17 11.38
CA ASP A 26 -19.89 9.04 11.38
C ASP A 26 -18.60 9.50 10.66
N PRO A 27 -17.42 9.24 11.23
CA PRO A 27 -16.13 9.66 10.63
C PRO A 27 -15.82 8.98 9.29
N ASP A 28 -16.62 8.00 8.86
CA ASP A 28 -16.49 7.33 7.56
C ASP A 28 -17.11 8.12 6.39
N ASP A 29 -17.81 9.23 6.66
CA ASP A 29 -18.36 10.13 5.63
C ASP A 29 -17.41 11.31 5.31
N THR A 30 -16.11 11.18 5.64
CA THR A 30 -15.13 11.92 4.86
C THR A 30 -15.11 11.29 3.47
N VAL A 31 -15.66 12.01 2.48
CA VAL A 31 -15.35 11.77 1.07
C VAL A 31 -13.84 11.95 0.97
N GLY A 32 -13.10 10.88 1.23
CA GLY A 32 -11.67 10.82 1.00
C GLY A 32 -11.48 11.31 -0.42
N SER A 33 -10.65 12.33 -0.58
CA SER A 33 -10.16 12.75 -1.89
C SER A 33 -9.89 11.49 -2.70
N PRO A 34 -10.36 11.40 -3.96
CA PRO A 34 -10.18 10.19 -4.76
C PRO A 34 -8.71 9.78 -4.64
N PRO A 35 -8.43 8.48 -4.42
CA PRO A 35 -7.07 8.03 -4.12
C PRO A 35 -6.12 8.64 -5.14
N ALA A 36 -5.01 9.20 -4.65
CA ALA A 36 -3.97 9.71 -5.51
C ALA A 36 -3.63 8.59 -6.50
N SER A 37 -3.93 8.82 -7.77
CA SER A 37 -3.77 7.80 -8.78
C SER A 37 -2.29 7.42 -8.82
N LEU A 38 -1.98 6.15 -8.54
CA LEU A 38 -0.61 5.63 -8.62
C LEU A 38 -0.05 5.71 -10.04
N ILE A 39 -0.88 5.99 -11.05
CA ILE A 39 -0.45 6.09 -12.45
C ILE A 39 0.71 7.07 -12.59
N GLY A 40 1.78 6.59 -13.21
CA GLY A 40 2.99 7.36 -13.40
C GLY A 40 4.21 6.48 -13.61
N LEU A 41 5.33 7.14 -13.88
CA LEU A 41 6.65 6.54 -13.85
C LEU A 41 7.38 7.03 -12.60
N TYR A 42 8.07 6.11 -11.95
CA TYR A 42 8.77 6.34 -10.70
C TYR A 42 10.17 5.75 -10.73
N GLU A 43 11.09 6.40 -10.03
CA GLU A 43 12.45 5.92 -9.81
C GLU A 43 12.70 5.82 -8.31
N GLY A 44 13.47 4.82 -7.90
CA GLY A 44 13.81 4.69 -6.50
C GLY A 44 14.53 3.40 -6.16
N THR A 45 14.26 2.87 -4.97
CA THR A 45 14.98 1.73 -4.43
C THR A 45 14.05 0.67 -3.90
N TYR A 46 14.39 -0.59 -4.17
CA TYR A 46 13.85 -1.76 -3.52
C TYR A 46 14.84 -2.26 -2.47
N THR A 47 14.39 -2.48 -1.24
CA THR A 47 15.18 -3.07 -0.16
C THR A 47 14.52 -4.36 0.32
N TYR A 48 15.30 -5.44 0.34
CA TYR A 48 14.94 -6.73 0.92
C TYR A 48 15.77 -6.97 2.18
N ARG A 49 15.09 -7.27 3.29
CA ARG A 49 15.73 -7.65 4.54
C ARG A 49 15.17 -8.97 5.07
N GLU A 50 16.05 -9.84 5.48
CA GLU A 50 15.71 -11.10 6.16
C GLU A 50 16.36 -11.10 7.55
N ILE A 51 15.53 -11.14 8.59
CA ILE A 51 15.91 -11.07 9.99
C ILE A 51 15.49 -12.39 10.64
N CYS A 52 16.46 -13.16 11.14
CA CYS A 52 16.19 -14.43 11.81
C CYS A 52 16.67 -14.34 13.25
N GLY A 53 15.74 -14.24 14.20
CA GLY A 53 16.07 -13.98 15.60
C GLY A 53 16.54 -12.54 15.81
N VAL A 54 17.78 -12.36 16.29
CA VAL A 54 18.37 -11.02 16.55
C VAL A 54 19.28 -10.53 15.42
N ASP A 55 19.69 -11.40 14.51
CA ASP A 55 20.65 -11.09 13.45
C ASP A 55 19.95 -10.83 12.12
N THR A 56 20.48 -9.88 11.35
CA THR A 56 20.09 -9.67 9.96
C THR A 56 20.91 -10.59 9.07
N ASN A 57 20.27 -11.62 8.53
CA ASN A 57 20.92 -12.61 7.66
C ASN A 57 21.14 -12.07 6.25
N ARG A 58 20.23 -11.20 5.78
CA ARG A 58 20.33 -10.61 4.46
C ARG A 58 19.81 -9.18 4.45
N ASN A 59 20.55 -8.29 3.82
CA ASN A 59 20.15 -6.91 3.57
C ASN A 59 20.67 -6.50 2.20
N SER A 60 19.78 -6.35 1.24
CA SER A 60 20.13 -6.06 -0.14
C SER A 60 19.24 -4.93 -0.67
N THR A 61 19.85 -4.00 -1.41
CA THR A 61 19.16 -2.86 -1.99
C THR A 61 19.47 -2.79 -3.48
N GLN A 62 18.44 -2.54 -4.29
CA GLN A 62 18.52 -2.44 -5.74
C GLN A 62 17.85 -1.14 -6.20
N ALA A 63 18.47 -0.41 -7.12
CA ALA A 63 17.83 0.71 -7.81
C ALA A 63 16.79 0.18 -8.81
N ILE A 64 15.63 0.80 -8.83
CA ILE A 64 14.49 0.33 -9.62
C ILE A 64 13.82 1.47 -10.38
N ILE A 65 13.21 1.11 -11.50
CA ILE A 65 12.22 1.92 -12.19
C ILE A 65 10.88 1.20 -12.04
N MET A 66 9.89 1.92 -11.52
CA MET A 66 8.54 1.40 -11.30
C MET A 66 7.55 2.19 -12.15
N ARG A 67 6.63 1.49 -12.80
CA ARG A 67 5.59 2.10 -13.61
C ARG A 67 4.24 1.53 -13.23
N PHE A 68 3.26 2.41 -13.10
CA PHE A 68 1.86 2.07 -12.92
C PHE A 68 1.02 2.57 -14.09
N THR A 69 0.10 1.73 -14.56
CA THR A 69 -0.99 2.08 -15.48
C THR A 69 -2.33 2.02 -14.74
N ASN A 70 -3.47 2.03 -15.43
CA ASN A 70 -4.78 1.92 -14.78
C ASN A 70 -4.96 0.60 -13.99
N THR A 71 -4.37 -0.50 -14.47
CA THR A 71 -4.63 -1.84 -13.91
C THR A 71 -3.37 -2.70 -13.80
N SER A 72 -2.24 -2.23 -14.33
CA SER A 72 -0.99 -2.99 -14.35
C SER A 72 0.18 -2.21 -13.78
N TYR A 73 1.18 -2.95 -13.34
CA TYR A 73 2.43 -2.40 -12.85
C TYR A 73 3.62 -3.14 -13.47
N SER A 74 4.77 -2.47 -13.49
CA SER A 74 6.06 -3.10 -13.77
C SER A 74 7.13 -2.54 -12.85
N ILE A 75 7.98 -3.41 -12.32
CA ILE A 75 9.16 -3.05 -11.53
C ILE A 75 10.36 -3.67 -12.22
N VAL A 76 11.28 -2.82 -12.67
CA VAL A 76 12.49 -3.26 -13.36
C VAL A 76 13.73 -2.72 -12.66
N MET A 77 14.84 -3.42 -12.80
CA MET A 77 16.15 -2.92 -12.37
C MET A 77 16.50 -1.64 -13.15
N ASP A 78 16.93 -0.60 -12.43
CA ASP A 78 17.53 0.55 -13.06
C ASP A 78 18.98 0.20 -13.49
N THR A 79 19.17 0.07 -14.80
CA THR A 79 20.48 -0.26 -15.39
C THR A 79 21.38 0.96 -15.60
N THR A 80 20.87 2.17 -15.35
CA THR A 80 21.67 3.40 -15.45
C THR A 80 22.58 3.60 -14.24
N VAL A 81 22.22 3.01 -13.09
CA VAL A 81 23.03 3.01 -11.86
C VAL A 81 24.03 1.86 -11.89
N GLN A 82 25.31 2.19 -12.02
CA GLN A 82 26.41 1.21 -11.99
C GLN A 82 26.52 0.52 -10.61
N ASP A 83 27.08 -0.70 -10.60
CA ASP A 83 27.36 -1.50 -9.39
C ASP A 83 26.14 -1.89 -8.52
N THR A 84 24.93 -1.89 -9.09
CA THR A 84 23.75 -2.42 -8.40
C THR A 84 23.69 -3.94 -8.52
N GLU A 85 23.74 -4.64 -7.38
CA GLU A 85 23.51 -6.08 -7.34
C GLU A 85 22.04 -6.36 -7.67
N ARG A 86 21.78 -7.33 -8.57
CA ARG A 86 20.41 -7.75 -8.88
C ARG A 86 19.87 -8.60 -7.73
N VAL A 87 18.93 -8.03 -6.98
CA VAL A 87 18.23 -8.66 -5.86
C VAL A 87 17.01 -9.44 -6.35
N PHE A 88 16.26 -8.89 -7.31
CA PHE A 88 15.04 -9.51 -7.83
C PHE A 88 15.00 -9.45 -9.35
N CYS A 89 14.18 -10.31 -9.96
CA CYS A 89 13.96 -10.31 -11.40
C CYS A 89 12.92 -9.26 -11.78
N ASP A 90 13.00 -8.73 -13.00
CA ASP A 90 12.02 -7.75 -13.47
C ASP A 90 10.60 -8.34 -13.39
N VAL A 91 9.68 -7.64 -12.71
CA VAL A 91 8.33 -8.12 -12.40
C VAL A 91 7.31 -7.28 -13.14
N MET A 92 6.30 -7.92 -13.71
CA MET A 92 5.10 -7.27 -14.23
C MET A 92 3.85 -8.01 -13.77
N GLY A 93 2.77 -7.27 -13.58
CA GLY A 93 1.56 -7.83 -13.05
C GLY A 93 0.39 -6.86 -13.04
N GLU A 94 -0.69 -7.32 -12.42
CA GLU A 94 -1.85 -6.51 -12.10
C GLU A 94 -1.73 -6.00 -10.66
N TYR A 95 -2.36 -4.87 -10.38
CA TYR A 95 -2.43 -4.36 -9.02
C TYR A 95 -3.83 -3.89 -8.66
N GLU A 96 -4.13 -3.90 -7.36
CA GLU A 96 -5.38 -3.42 -6.82
C GLU A 96 -5.13 -2.56 -5.58
N LEU A 97 -5.92 -1.51 -5.39
CA LEU A 97 -5.84 -0.62 -4.23
C LEU A 97 -7.04 -0.84 -3.29
N ILE A 98 -6.92 -1.79 -2.36
CA ILE A 98 -7.91 -2.03 -1.29
C ILE A 98 -7.19 -1.89 0.05
N GLY A 99 -7.42 -0.78 0.77
CA GLY A 99 -6.82 -0.55 2.10
C GLY A 99 -5.29 -0.63 2.14
N GLY A 100 -4.64 -0.46 0.98
CA GLY A 100 -3.24 -0.80 0.68
C GLY A 100 -3.10 -1.12 -0.80
N CYS A 101 -1.94 -1.61 -1.25
CA CYS A 101 -1.71 -2.04 -2.64
C CYS A 101 -1.37 -3.52 -2.70
N ASN A 102 -2.16 -4.28 -3.45
CA ASN A 102 -1.91 -5.69 -3.70
C ASN A 102 -1.30 -5.87 -5.09
N PHE A 103 -0.13 -6.51 -5.16
CA PHE A 103 0.55 -6.87 -6.39
C PHE A 103 0.30 -8.34 -6.73
N MET A 104 -0.42 -8.56 -7.83
CA MET A 104 -0.64 -9.88 -8.40
C MET A 104 0.30 -10.07 -9.60
N GLN A 105 1.37 -10.84 -9.38
CA GLN A 105 2.29 -11.22 -10.44
C GLN A 105 1.58 -12.11 -11.46
N THR A 106 1.50 -11.68 -12.71
CA THR A 106 0.87 -12.45 -13.80
C THR A 106 1.90 -13.15 -14.69
N ASP A 107 3.14 -12.67 -14.70
CA ASP A 107 4.23 -13.30 -15.44
C ASP A 107 4.97 -14.33 -14.56
N SER A 108 4.68 -15.61 -14.79
CA SER A 108 5.41 -16.72 -14.14
C SER A 108 6.76 -17.02 -14.80
N ASN A 109 7.02 -16.47 -15.99
CA ASN A 109 8.24 -16.64 -16.77
C ASN A 109 9.22 -15.49 -16.51
N LEU A 110 9.51 -15.22 -15.23
CA LEU A 110 10.63 -14.35 -14.86
C LEU A 110 11.89 -14.85 -15.55
N THR A 111 12.30 -14.13 -16.60
CA THR A 111 13.37 -14.52 -17.52
C THR A 111 14.64 -14.90 -16.77
N ASN A 112 15.08 -16.15 -16.93
CA ASN A 112 16.34 -16.74 -16.44
C ASN A 112 16.66 -16.53 -14.93
N MET A 113 16.33 -17.57 -14.16
CA MET A 113 16.73 -18.06 -12.83
C MET A 113 18.05 -17.62 -12.13
N ILE A 114 18.68 -16.49 -12.46
CA ILE A 114 19.82 -15.95 -11.69
C ILE A 114 19.32 -15.18 -10.43
N CYS A 115 18.07 -14.73 -10.40
CA CYS A 115 17.50 -14.05 -9.23
C CYS A 115 16.78 -15.02 -8.28
N THR A 116 16.75 -14.68 -6.98
CA THR A 116 16.09 -15.50 -5.95
C THR A 116 14.59 -15.16 -5.90
N PRO A 117 13.65 -16.05 -6.34
CA PRO A 117 12.23 -15.69 -6.47
C PRO A 117 11.58 -15.20 -5.19
N HIS A 118 12.06 -15.68 -4.04
CA HIS A 118 11.59 -15.27 -2.72
C HIS A 118 11.79 -13.77 -2.42
N GLN A 119 12.77 -13.13 -3.08
CA GLN A 119 13.06 -11.71 -2.94
C GLN A 119 12.21 -10.83 -3.85
N ASN A 120 11.33 -11.40 -4.68
CA ASN A 120 10.51 -10.59 -5.57
C ASN A 120 9.46 -9.77 -4.78
N PRO A 121 9.13 -8.57 -5.24
CA PRO A 121 8.02 -7.77 -4.73
C PRO A 121 6.68 -8.36 -5.21
N TYR A 122 6.07 -9.23 -4.41
CA TYR A 122 4.75 -9.84 -4.67
C TYR A 122 3.86 -9.81 -3.42
N GLY A 123 2.53 -9.82 -3.61
CA GLY A 123 1.55 -9.83 -2.53
C GLY A 123 1.11 -8.42 -2.09
N SER A 124 0.60 -8.33 -0.85
CA SER A 124 0.05 -7.08 -0.32
C SER A 124 1.12 -6.22 0.35
N PHE A 125 1.11 -4.93 0.02
CA PHE A 125 1.95 -3.88 0.58
C PHE A 125 1.06 -2.81 1.21
N GLY A 126 1.46 -2.31 2.37
CA GLY A 126 0.98 -1.02 2.86
C GLY A 126 1.52 0.09 1.96
N VAL A 127 0.73 1.13 1.73
CA VAL A 127 1.12 2.28 0.92
C VAL A 127 1.05 3.54 1.76
N ASP A 128 2.17 4.21 1.91
CA ASP A 128 2.19 5.59 2.40
C ASP A 128 2.15 6.51 1.18
N LEU A 129 1.00 7.14 0.99
CA LEU A 129 0.81 8.20 0.01
C LEU A 129 1.22 9.55 0.65
N PRO A 130 1.93 10.42 -0.07
CA PRO A 130 2.33 11.70 0.49
C PRO A 130 1.15 12.65 0.58
N ASP A 131 1.03 13.35 1.71
CA ASP A 131 -0.08 14.27 1.98
C ASP A 131 -0.01 15.61 1.23
N SER A 132 1.15 16.00 0.65
CA SER A 132 1.27 17.23 -0.21
C SER A 132 2.70 17.67 -0.60
N VAL A 133 3.78 17.12 -0.03
CA VAL A 133 5.12 17.78 -0.10
C VAL A 133 6.21 16.98 -0.83
N GLY A 134 5.89 15.82 -1.38
CA GLY A 134 6.80 15.16 -2.32
C GLY A 134 6.11 13.97 -2.95
N ASP A 135 6.29 13.77 -4.26
CA ASP A 135 5.74 12.63 -5.00
C ASP A 135 6.45 11.31 -4.65
N VAL A 136 6.78 11.11 -3.37
CA VAL A 136 7.45 9.93 -2.84
C VAL A 136 6.38 8.95 -2.37
N LEU A 137 6.33 7.81 -3.02
CA LEU A 137 5.52 6.67 -2.60
C LEU A 137 6.39 5.70 -1.82
N ARG A 138 5.83 5.15 -0.74
CA ARG A 138 6.45 4.05 -0.01
C ARG A 138 5.52 2.86 0.02
N PHE A 139 6.03 1.71 -0.40
CA PHE A 139 5.36 0.43 -0.25
C PHE A 139 6.16 -0.40 0.76
N PHE A 140 5.47 -0.97 1.75
CA PHE A 140 6.11 -1.79 2.76
C PHE A 140 5.33 -3.08 2.97
N GLN A 141 6.06 -4.18 3.16
CA GLN A 141 5.50 -5.49 3.45
C GLN A 141 6.38 -6.18 4.49
N ASP A 142 5.76 -6.57 5.59
CA ASP A 142 6.38 -7.40 6.62
C ASP A 142 5.71 -8.78 6.60
N LEU A 143 6.52 -9.83 6.41
CA LEU A 143 6.10 -11.23 6.39
C LEU A 143 6.89 -12.02 7.43
N ALA A 144 6.29 -13.08 7.96
CA ALA A 144 7.01 -14.10 8.72
C ALA A 144 7.09 -15.38 7.86
N ASP A 145 8.29 -15.92 7.68
CA ASP A 145 8.50 -17.24 7.11
C ASP A 145 8.19 -18.33 8.14
N SER A 146 7.83 -19.51 7.65
CA SER A 146 7.71 -20.78 8.35
C SER A 146 8.90 -21.15 9.25
N SER A 147 10.10 -20.64 8.94
CA SER A 147 11.32 -20.78 9.75
C SER A 147 11.37 -19.85 10.96
N GLY A 148 10.44 -18.90 11.09
CA GLY A 148 10.43 -17.86 12.12
C GLY A 148 11.22 -16.60 11.78
N CYS A 149 11.77 -16.51 10.56
CA CYS A 149 12.43 -15.30 10.07
C CYS A 149 11.40 -14.25 9.65
N GLN A 150 11.67 -12.98 9.97
CA GLN A 150 10.96 -11.83 9.44
C GLN A 150 11.57 -11.40 8.10
N ILE A 151 10.72 -11.26 7.10
CA ILE A 151 11.06 -10.75 5.78
C ILE A 151 10.43 -9.37 5.66
N GLN A 152 11.26 -8.36 5.43
CA GLN A 152 10.82 -7.00 5.17
C GLN A 152 11.14 -6.65 3.72
N LYS A 153 10.14 -6.15 3.01
CA LYS A 153 10.28 -5.63 1.65
C LYS A 153 9.82 -4.19 1.65
N GLU A 154 10.70 -3.29 1.24
CA GLU A 154 10.42 -1.86 1.18
C GLU A 154 10.72 -1.34 -0.23
N ILE A 155 9.78 -0.61 -0.81
CA ILE A 155 9.95 0.11 -2.08
C ILE A 155 9.74 1.58 -1.77
N VAL A 156 10.76 2.41 -2.02
CA VAL A 156 10.66 3.86 -1.90
C VAL A 156 10.94 4.45 -3.26
N VAL A 157 9.95 5.13 -3.84
CA VAL A 157 10.04 5.65 -5.21
C VAL A 157 9.53 7.07 -5.31
N LEU A 158 10.13 7.87 -6.17
CA LEU A 158 9.76 9.24 -6.49
C LEU A 158 9.15 9.28 -7.89
N LYS A 159 8.01 9.97 -8.05
CA LYS A 159 7.42 10.17 -9.37
C LYS A 159 8.29 11.07 -10.23
N ILE A 160 8.51 10.65 -11.47
CA ILE A 160 9.30 11.40 -12.46
C ILE A 160 8.48 11.83 -13.68
N LEU A 161 7.37 11.14 -13.99
CA LEU A 161 6.43 11.47 -15.07
C LEU A 161 4.99 11.10 -14.70
#